data_AF-A0A1S9E011-F1
#
_entry.id   AF-A0A1S9E011-F1
#
_cell.length_a   1.000
_cell.length_b   1.000
_cell.length_c   1.000
_cell.angle_alpha   90.00
_cell.angle_beta   90.00
_cell.angle_gamma   90.00
#
_symmetry.space_group_name_H-M   'P 1'
#
loop_
_entity.id
_entity.type
_entity.pdbx_description
1 polymer ?
#
loop_
_entity_poly.entity_id
_entity_poly.type
_entity_poly.pdbx_seq_one_letter_code
_entity_poly.pdbx_strand_id
1 'polypeptide(L)'
;MGAFDPIGMTKWIKMCPKLEHFHVVLDYSPDLHRGHFDTKAFRLSLLQVKETLKSLRLGFMRTASDKFEFQSAAMVQYDLYDLLGSLKEFSVLQQLSIPHASFTRLKINNSGSFAGVLPRSLEVLEITGVVVGCSTYIVSDLEDLVRYRNHFVPQLRRIVLKIGPMVAQILCAAILRFACEGAGVMFDIQGPDF
;
A
#
# COMPACT_ATOMS: atom_id res chain seq x y z
N MET A 1 -17.42 -13.31 9.41
CA MET A 1 -17.08 -14.26 8.34
C MET A 1 -17.08 -13.51 7.02
N GLY A 2 -15.94 -13.00 6.58
CA GLY A 2 -15.78 -12.44 5.25
C GLY A 2 -15.18 -13.51 4.36
N ALA A 3 -16.00 -14.27 3.65
CA ALA A 3 -15.47 -15.14 2.60
C ALA A 3 -14.85 -14.25 1.53
N PHE A 4 -13.54 -14.36 1.35
CA PHE A 4 -12.81 -13.66 0.32
C PHE A 4 -13.25 -14.20 -1.06
N ASP A 5 -14.01 -13.42 -1.82
CA ASP A 5 -14.50 -13.78 -3.17
C ASP A 5 -13.82 -12.92 -4.26
N PRO A 6 -12.63 -13.35 -4.75
CA PRO A 6 -11.91 -12.73 -5.86
C PRO A 6 -12.78 -12.47 -7.09
N ILE A 7 -13.68 -13.42 -7.39
CA ILE A 7 -14.52 -13.42 -8.59
C ILE A 7 -15.61 -12.38 -8.41
N GLY A 8 -16.22 -12.32 -7.22
CA GLY A 8 -17.17 -11.29 -6.82
C GLY A 8 -16.57 -9.89 -6.94
N MET A 9 -15.38 -9.67 -6.38
CA MET A 9 -14.70 -8.36 -6.43
C MET A 9 -14.39 -7.91 -7.87
N THR A 10 -13.87 -8.83 -8.68
CA THR A 10 -13.62 -8.59 -10.11
C THR A 10 -14.92 -8.22 -10.85
N LYS A 11 -16.03 -8.91 -10.56
CA LYS A 11 -17.34 -8.57 -11.14
C LYS A 11 -17.83 -7.20 -10.69
N TRP A 12 -17.68 -6.86 -9.41
CA TRP A 12 -18.06 -5.55 -8.87
C TRP A 12 -17.34 -4.41 -9.58
N ILE A 13 -16.01 -4.50 -9.75
CA ILE A 13 -15.24 -3.47 -10.47
C ILE A 13 -15.77 -3.32 -11.91
N LYS A 14 -16.01 -4.44 -12.61
CA LYS A 14 -16.52 -4.44 -14.00
C LYS A 14 -17.91 -3.82 -14.13
N MET A 15 -18.75 -3.93 -13.11
CA MET A 15 -20.11 -3.34 -13.09
C MET A 15 -20.10 -1.84 -12.76
N CYS A 16 -18.97 -1.31 -12.30
CA CYS A 16 -18.83 0.08 -11.85
C CYS A 16 -17.81 0.84 -12.75
N PRO A 17 -18.16 1.22 -13.99
CA PRO A 17 -17.21 1.88 -14.91
C PRO A 17 -16.74 3.27 -14.46
N LYS A 18 -17.44 3.88 -13.50
CA LYS A 18 -17.10 5.19 -12.90
C LYS A 18 -16.61 5.04 -11.46
N LEU A 19 -15.99 3.91 -11.12
CA LEU A 19 -15.51 3.64 -9.78
C LEU A 19 -14.39 4.62 -9.39
N GLU A 20 -14.68 5.53 -8.46
CA GLU A 20 -13.68 6.50 -8.00
C GLU A 20 -12.92 6.04 -6.75
N HIS A 21 -13.56 5.25 -5.89
CA HIS A 21 -12.99 4.82 -4.62
C HIS A 21 -13.15 3.31 -4.46
N PHE A 22 -12.04 2.64 -4.21
CA PHE A 22 -12.05 1.20 -4.00
C PHE A 22 -11.22 0.83 -2.78
N HIS A 23 -11.90 0.18 -1.83
CA HIS A 23 -11.29 -0.29 -0.59
C HIS A 23 -11.49 -1.79 -0.48
N VAL A 24 -10.37 -2.49 -0.30
CA VAL A 24 -10.32 -3.93 -0.11
C VAL A 24 -9.53 -4.23 1.13
N VAL A 25 -10.15 -5.00 2.01
CA VAL A 25 -9.47 -5.62 3.14
C VAL A 25 -9.52 -7.13 2.91
N LEU A 26 -8.35 -7.73 2.74
CA LEU A 26 -8.18 -9.15 2.46
C LEU A 26 -8.12 -9.92 3.79
N ASP A 27 -8.83 -11.03 3.91
CA ASP A 27 -8.70 -11.88 5.11
C ASP A 27 -7.30 -12.54 5.13
N TYR A 28 -6.64 -12.56 6.29
CA TYR A 28 -5.40 -13.32 6.44
C TYR A 28 -5.74 -14.79 6.68
N SER A 29 -5.76 -15.57 5.60
CA SER A 29 -5.80 -17.04 5.69
C SER A 29 -4.48 -17.64 5.18
N PRO A 30 -3.88 -18.61 5.89
CA PRO A 30 -2.78 -19.43 5.37
C PRO A 30 -3.09 -20.07 4.00
N ASP A 31 -4.39 -20.21 3.67
CA ASP A 31 -4.86 -20.75 2.40
C ASP A 31 -4.83 -19.75 1.23
N LEU A 32 -4.46 -18.47 1.45
CA LEU A 32 -4.16 -17.55 0.34
C LEU A 32 -3.02 -18.09 -0.54
N HIS A 33 -2.09 -18.87 0.04
CA HIS A 33 -1.05 -19.58 -0.70
C HIS A 33 -1.57 -20.71 -1.61
N ARG A 34 -2.81 -21.19 -1.41
CA ARG A 34 -3.37 -22.32 -2.20
C ARG A 34 -3.98 -21.91 -3.53
N GLY A 35 -3.80 -20.66 -3.97
CA GLY A 35 -4.02 -20.29 -5.37
C GLY A 35 -5.45 -19.91 -5.75
N HIS A 36 -6.28 -19.46 -4.80
CA HIS A 36 -7.65 -19.02 -5.13
C HIS A 36 -7.76 -17.55 -5.57
N PHE A 37 -6.73 -16.73 -5.36
CA PHE A 37 -6.75 -15.33 -5.80
C PHE A 37 -6.09 -15.15 -7.17
N ASP A 38 -6.90 -14.95 -8.20
CA ASP A 38 -6.39 -14.52 -9.51
C ASP A 38 -6.04 -13.03 -9.47
N THR A 39 -4.83 -12.74 -9.00
CA THR A 39 -4.25 -11.39 -8.95
C THR A 39 -4.24 -10.71 -10.33
N LYS A 40 -4.07 -11.50 -11.40
CA LYS A 40 -4.08 -10.99 -12.78
C LYS A 40 -5.48 -10.54 -13.19
N ALA A 41 -6.52 -11.35 -12.94
CA ALA A 41 -7.89 -10.97 -13.25
C ALA A 41 -8.33 -9.71 -12.49
N PHE A 42 -7.93 -9.60 -11.22
CA PHE A 42 -8.20 -8.41 -10.43
C PHE A 42 -7.46 -7.17 -10.96
N ARG A 43 -6.16 -7.28 -11.26
CA ARG A 43 -5.37 -6.19 -11.87
C ARG A 43 -6.00 -5.72 -13.18
N LEU A 44 -6.38 -6.66 -14.05
CA LEU A 44 -7.03 -6.37 -15.32
C LEU A 44 -8.37 -5.64 -15.13
N SER A 45 -9.10 -5.95 -14.06
CA SER A 45 -10.36 -5.27 -13.73
C SER A 45 -10.11 -3.85 -13.24
N LEU A 46 -9.12 -3.64 -12.38
CA LEU A 46 -8.71 -2.29 -11.97
C LEU A 46 -8.27 -1.43 -13.16
N LEU A 47 -7.59 -2.01 -14.16
CA LEU A 47 -7.22 -1.28 -15.38
C LEU A 47 -8.41 -0.71 -16.16
N GLN A 48 -9.61 -1.29 -16.02
CA GLN A 48 -10.81 -0.78 -16.69
C GLN A 48 -11.29 0.54 -16.09
N VAL A 49 -10.98 0.79 -14.82
CA VAL A 49 -11.36 2.01 -14.09
C VAL A 49 -10.17 2.94 -13.87
N LYS A 50 -9.06 2.74 -14.60
CA LYS A 50 -7.81 3.50 -14.40
C LYS A 50 -7.94 5.02 -14.58
N GLU A 51 -8.93 5.44 -15.37
CA GLU A 51 -9.21 6.85 -15.67
C GLU A 51 -10.19 7.50 -14.67
N THR A 52 -10.79 6.70 -13.78
CA THR A 52 -11.80 7.16 -12.82
C THR A 52 -11.39 6.91 -11.37
N LEU A 53 -10.55 5.91 -11.10
CA LEU A 53 -10.13 5.49 -9.77
C LEU A 53 -9.19 6.52 -9.10
N LYS A 54 -9.74 7.36 -8.23
CA LYS A 54 -9.03 8.40 -7.46
C LYS A 54 -8.43 7.87 -6.17
N SER A 55 -9.02 6.85 -5.56
CA SER A 55 -8.55 6.29 -4.29
C SER A 55 -8.55 4.76 -4.32
N LEU A 56 -7.40 4.18 -4.01
CA LEU A 56 -7.21 2.74 -3.88
C LEU A 56 -6.64 2.43 -2.50
N ARG A 57 -7.38 1.63 -1.74
CA ARG A 57 -6.95 1.16 -0.43
C ARG A 57 -6.95 -0.36 -0.41
N LEU A 58 -5.78 -0.93 -0.17
CA LEU A 58 -5.56 -2.36 -0.02
C LEU A 58 -4.96 -2.62 1.35
N GLY A 59 -5.56 -3.52 2.11
CA GLY A 59 -5.06 -3.94 3.41
C GLY A 59 -5.41 -5.39 3.69
N PHE A 60 -4.96 -5.85 4.85
CA PHE A 60 -5.31 -7.17 5.38
C PHE A 60 -6.12 -7.00 6.67
N MET A 61 -7.17 -7.80 6.84
CA MET A 61 -7.95 -7.87 8.06
C MET A 61 -7.26 -8.82 9.03
N ARG A 62 -7.21 -8.44 10.30
CA ARG A 62 -6.81 -9.34 11.37
C ARG A 62 -7.96 -10.32 11.61
N THR A 63 -7.75 -11.61 11.42
CA THR A 63 -8.63 -12.60 12.03
C THR A 63 -8.42 -12.54 13.55
N ALA A 64 -9.48 -12.23 14.28
CA ALA A 64 -9.47 -12.08 15.74
C ALA A 64 -9.18 -13.40 16.50
N SER A 65 -8.88 -14.49 15.80
CA SER A 65 -8.76 -15.84 16.38
C SER A 65 -7.43 -16.10 17.09
N ASP A 66 -6.38 -15.34 16.78
CA ASP A 66 -5.07 -15.60 17.38
C ASP A 66 -4.74 -14.55 18.42
N LYS A 67 -4.69 -14.99 19.69
CA LYS A 67 -4.24 -14.28 20.89
C LYS A 67 -2.80 -13.75 20.82
N PHE A 68 -2.21 -13.70 19.63
CA PHE A 68 -0.92 -13.13 19.38
C PHE A 68 -1.12 -11.67 18.96
N GLU A 69 -0.64 -10.74 19.79
CA GLU A 69 -0.42 -9.33 19.43
C GLU A 69 0.64 -9.16 18.33
N PHE A 70 1.18 -10.26 17.83
CA PHE A 70 2.28 -10.33 16.91
C PHE A 70 1.75 -10.63 15.51
N GLN A 71 1.88 -9.68 14.61
CA GLN A 71 2.07 -10.03 13.21
C GLN A 71 3.44 -10.75 13.16
N SER A 72 3.45 -12.08 12.95
CA SER A 72 4.73 -12.73 12.66
C SER A 72 5.28 -12.13 11.37
N ALA A 73 6.60 -12.03 11.21
CA ALA A 73 7.20 -11.53 9.97
C ALA A 73 6.66 -12.29 8.74
N ALA A 74 6.26 -13.56 8.90
CA ALA A 74 5.62 -14.38 7.86
C ALA A 74 4.20 -13.92 7.49
N MET A 75 3.44 -13.28 8.39
CA MET A 75 2.13 -12.68 8.08
C MET A 75 2.26 -11.39 7.26
N VAL A 76 3.39 -10.68 7.38
CA VAL A 76 3.61 -9.34 6.80
C VAL A 76 4.42 -9.38 5.51
N GLN A 77 4.98 -10.54 5.19
CA GLN A 77 5.64 -10.79 3.91
C GLN A 77 4.67 -10.91 2.73
N TYR A 78 3.36 -10.89 2.96
CA TYR A 78 2.38 -10.84 1.87
C TYR A 78 2.44 -9.49 1.18
N ASP A 79 3.16 -9.47 0.08
CA ASP A 79 3.08 -8.39 -0.88
C ASP A 79 1.89 -8.60 -1.81
N LEU A 80 1.24 -7.50 -2.14
CA LEU A 80 0.25 -7.40 -3.19
C LEU A 80 0.94 -6.90 -4.46
N TYR A 81 2.24 -7.14 -4.65
CA TYR A 81 2.94 -6.62 -5.82
C TYR A 81 2.35 -7.20 -7.10
N ASP A 82 2.13 -8.51 -7.15
CA ASP A 82 1.50 -9.15 -8.33
C ASP A 82 0.10 -8.60 -8.62
N LEU A 83 -0.56 -8.04 -7.61
CA LEU A 83 -1.85 -7.38 -7.72
C LEU A 83 -1.76 -5.93 -8.19
N LEU A 84 -0.76 -5.21 -7.69
CA LEU A 84 -0.56 -3.78 -7.92
C LEU A 84 0.18 -3.53 -9.24
N GLY A 85 1.25 -4.28 -9.48
CA GLY A 85 2.23 -4.05 -10.54
C GLY A 85 2.74 -2.60 -10.53
N SER A 86 3.14 -2.10 -11.69
CA SER A 86 3.22 -0.64 -11.88
C SER A 86 1.82 -0.04 -11.74
N LEU A 87 1.71 1.11 -11.08
CA LEU A 87 0.49 1.89 -10.94
C LEU A 87 0.51 3.15 -11.81
N LYS A 88 1.49 3.28 -12.71
CA LYS A 88 1.64 4.46 -13.58
C LYS A 88 0.44 4.70 -14.49
N GLU A 89 -0.32 3.65 -14.82
CA GLU A 89 -1.48 3.74 -15.71
C GLU A 89 -2.69 4.42 -15.06
N PHE A 90 -2.70 4.56 -13.72
CA PHE A 90 -3.77 5.20 -12.98
C PHE A 90 -3.51 6.70 -12.86
N SER A 91 -3.64 7.43 -13.97
CA SER A 91 -3.28 8.85 -14.07
C SER A 91 -4.11 9.80 -13.21
N VAL A 92 -5.21 9.33 -12.62
CA VAL A 92 -6.09 10.10 -11.73
C VAL A 92 -6.01 9.62 -10.28
N LEU A 93 -5.19 8.62 -9.96
CA LEU A 93 -5.08 8.09 -8.61
C LEU A 93 -4.38 9.11 -7.72
N GLN A 94 -5.12 9.64 -6.76
CA GLN A 94 -4.67 10.66 -5.80
C GLN A 94 -4.33 10.04 -4.45
N GLN A 95 -4.98 8.95 -4.07
CA GLN A 95 -4.79 8.31 -2.77
C GLN A 95 -4.46 6.83 -2.94
N LEU A 96 -3.36 6.41 -2.33
CA LEU A 96 -2.94 5.02 -2.30
C LEU A 96 -2.68 4.61 -0.86
N SER A 97 -3.36 3.57 -0.39
CA SER A 97 -3.07 2.91 0.87
C SER A 97 -2.72 1.46 0.60
N ILE A 98 -1.50 1.04 0.94
CA ILE A 98 -0.98 -0.30 0.67
C ILE A 98 -0.17 -0.86 1.84
N PRO A 99 -0.02 -2.19 1.94
CA PRO A 99 0.86 -2.80 2.93
C PRO A 99 2.33 -2.50 2.67
N HIS A 100 3.12 -2.40 3.74
CA HIS A 100 4.56 -2.15 3.71
C HIS A 100 5.31 -3.07 2.73
N ALA A 101 5.09 -4.39 2.80
CA ALA A 101 5.73 -5.34 1.90
C ALA A 101 5.44 -5.08 0.42
N SER A 102 4.22 -4.61 0.11
CA SER A 102 3.84 -4.23 -1.25
C SER A 102 4.64 -3.02 -1.71
N PHE A 103 4.77 -2.00 -0.86
CA PHE A 103 5.55 -0.81 -1.16
C PHE A 103 7.03 -1.11 -1.39
N THR A 104 7.66 -1.90 -0.52
CA THR A 104 9.06 -2.31 -0.68
C THR A 104 9.26 -3.12 -1.97
N ARG A 105 8.33 -4.01 -2.31
CA ARG A 105 8.38 -4.79 -3.56
C ARG A 105 8.25 -3.95 -4.81
N LEU A 106 7.44 -2.88 -4.77
CA LEU A 106 7.36 -1.91 -5.88
C LEU A 106 8.74 -1.35 -6.23
N LYS A 107 9.56 -1.05 -5.22
CA LYS A 107 10.94 -0.56 -5.39
C LYS A 107 11.88 -1.65 -5.87
N ILE A 108 11.90 -2.81 -5.19
CA ILE A 108 12.81 -3.93 -5.50
C ILE A 108 12.62 -4.41 -6.95
N ASN A 109 11.39 -4.62 -7.38
CA ASN A 109 11.09 -5.14 -8.71
C ASN A 109 11.31 -4.10 -9.82
N ASN A 110 11.55 -2.84 -9.46
CA ASN A 110 11.88 -1.76 -10.38
C ASN A 110 13.32 -1.25 -10.16
N SER A 111 14.26 -2.21 -10.08
CA SER A 111 15.70 -1.94 -9.98
C SER A 111 16.08 -1.01 -8.82
N GLY A 112 15.34 -1.06 -7.71
CA GLY A 112 15.58 -0.22 -6.54
C GLY A 112 15.02 1.20 -6.64
N SER A 113 14.11 1.49 -7.59
CA SER A 113 13.59 2.83 -7.84
C SER A 113 12.07 2.88 -7.87
N PHE A 114 11.46 4.02 -7.50
CA PHE A 114 10.03 4.27 -7.73
C PHE A 114 9.73 4.92 -9.09
N ALA A 115 10.76 5.19 -9.89
CA ALA A 115 10.63 5.81 -11.20
C ALA A 115 9.71 5.00 -12.12
N GLY A 116 8.62 5.61 -12.59
CA GLY A 116 7.67 4.95 -13.50
C GLY A 116 6.82 3.85 -12.84
N VAL A 117 6.77 3.79 -11.51
CA VAL A 117 5.95 2.82 -10.77
C VAL A 117 4.73 3.48 -10.13
N LEU A 118 4.92 4.60 -9.44
CA LEU A 118 3.82 5.34 -8.82
C LEU A 118 3.22 6.35 -9.82
N PRO A 119 1.91 6.62 -9.74
CA PRO A 119 1.27 7.60 -10.61
C PRO A 119 1.66 9.02 -10.19
N ARG A 120 1.89 9.89 -11.18
CA ARG A 120 2.30 11.29 -10.94
C ARG A 120 1.21 12.12 -10.24
N SER A 121 -0.05 11.68 -10.31
CA SER A 121 -1.21 12.28 -9.64
C SER A 121 -1.29 11.97 -8.15
N LEU A 122 -0.43 11.09 -7.62
CA LEU A 122 -0.50 10.66 -6.24
C LEU A 122 -0.27 11.84 -5.29
N GLU A 123 -1.25 12.09 -4.43
CA GLU A 123 -1.23 13.16 -3.42
C GLU A 123 -1.02 12.61 -2.01
N VAL A 124 -1.57 11.43 -1.72
CA VAL A 124 -1.53 10.81 -0.40
C VAL A 124 -1.04 9.37 -0.54
N LEU A 125 0.05 9.06 0.16
CA LEU A 125 0.55 7.70 0.32
C LEU A 125 0.37 7.26 1.77
N GLU A 126 -0.40 6.20 1.98
CA GLU A 126 -0.57 5.55 3.26
C GLU A 126 0.08 4.17 3.24
N ILE A 127 0.90 3.89 4.24
CA ILE A 127 1.56 2.60 4.41
C ILE A 127 1.06 1.95 5.68
N THR A 128 0.56 0.72 5.53
CA THR A 128 -0.01 -0.09 6.61
C THR A 128 0.84 -1.33 6.84
N GLY A 129 0.60 -2.06 7.94
CA GLY A 129 1.22 -3.37 8.16
C GLY A 129 2.75 -3.32 8.27
N VAL A 130 3.31 -2.28 8.91
CA VAL A 130 4.75 -2.25 9.22
C VAL A 130 4.99 -3.06 10.50
N VAL A 131 5.95 -3.97 10.46
CA VAL A 131 6.39 -4.75 11.64
C VAL A 131 7.82 -4.42 12.04
N VAL A 132 8.11 -4.63 13.32
CA VAL A 132 9.40 -4.32 13.95
C VAL A 132 10.59 -4.91 13.17
N GLY A 133 10.50 -6.16 12.71
CA GLY A 133 11.60 -6.82 11.98
C GLY A 133 11.86 -6.28 10.57
N CYS A 134 10.95 -5.46 10.02
CA CYS A 134 11.06 -4.94 8.66
C CYS A 134 11.06 -3.40 8.62
N SER A 135 11.01 -2.72 9.77
CA SER A 135 10.86 -1.27 9.86
C SER A 135 12.11 -0.47 9.49
N THR A 136 13.25 -1.11 9.23
CA THR A 136 14.50 -0.42 8.90
C THR A 136 14.50 0.14 7.48
N TYR A 137 13.90 -0.57 6.52
CA TYR A 137 13.93 -0.17 5.11
C TYR A 137 12.87 0.89 4.76
N ILE A 138 11.79 0.99 5.54
CA ILE A 138 10.69 1.90 5.21
C ILE A 138 11.10 3.37 5.32
N VAL A 139 11.98 3.71 6.27
CA VAL A 139 12.48 5.07 6.46
C VAL A 139 13.30 5.49 5.25
N SER A 140 14.27 4.66 4.83
CA SER A 140 15.11 4.94 3.66
C SER A 140 14.30 4.97 2.36
N ASP A 141 13.33 4.07 2.21
CA ASP A 141 12.51 4.03 0.99
C ASP A 141 11.63 5.27 0.85
N LEU A 142 11.05 5.75 1.96
CA LEU A 142 10.27 6.97 1.96
C LEU A 142 11.15 8.22 1.83
N GLU A 143 12.34 8.24 2.42
CA GLU A 143 13.30 9.32 2.25
C GLU A 143 13.69 9.49 0.77
N ASP A 144 14.01 8.39 0.08
CA ASP A 144 14.29 8.40 -1.35
C ASP A 144 13.08 8.92 -2.15
N LEU A 145 11.87 8.45 -1.84
CA LEU A 145 10.65 8.92 -2.49
C LEU A 145 10.45 10.43 -2.34
N VAL A 146 10.68 10.96 -1.13
CA VAL A 146 10.56 12.39 -0.82
C VAL A 146 11.66 13.19 -1.51
N ARG A 147 12.91 12.72 -1.47
CA ARG A 147 14.06 13.37 -2.11
C ARG A 147 13.85 13.55 -3.62
N TYR A 148 13.25 12.56 -4.28
CA TYR A 148 13.01 12.57 -5.72
C TYR A 148 11.54 12.81 -6.08
N ARG A 149 10.75 13.34 -5.14
CA ARG A 149 9.30 13.60 -5.28
C ARG A 149 8.95 14.28 -6.60
N ASN A 150 9.64 15.37 -6.96
CA ASN A 150 9.34 16.15 -8.16
C ASN A 150 9.45 15.33 -9.47
N HIS A 151 10.26 14.27 -9.45
CA HIS A 151 10.45 13.38 -10.59
C HIS A 151 9.41 12.25 -10.60
N PHE A 152 9.14 11.66 -9.44
CA PHE A 152 8.32 10.45 -9.31
C PHE A 152 6.85 10.75 -9.07
N VAL A 153 6.55 11.60 -8.09
CA VAL A 153 5.21 11.87 -7.54
C VAL A 153 5.08 13.35 -7.19
N PRO A 154 5.08 14.26 -8.18
CA PRO A 154 5.17 15.71 -7.95
C PRO A 154 3.98 16.29 -7.15
N GLN A 155 2.84 15.60 -7.13
CA GLN A 155 1.65 16.02 -6.37
C GLN A 155 1.63 15.51 -4.93
N LEU A 156 2.60 14.67 -4.53
CA LEU A 156 2.60 14.04 -3.21
C LEU A 156 2.66 15.13 -2.14
N ARG A 157 1.67 15.19 -1.26
CA ARG A 157 1.59 16.20 -0.20
C ARG A 157 1.51 15.57 1.18
N ARG A 158 1.24 14.26 1.27
CA ARG A 158 1.08 13.58 2.54
C ARG A 158 1.57 12.14 2.48
N ILE A 159 2.32 11.75 3.51
CA ILE A 159 2.71 10.38 3.80
C ILE A 159 2.16 10.01 5.18
N VAL A 160 1.47 8.88 5.27
CA VAL A 160 0.91 8.36 6.53
C VAL A 160 1.47 6.97 6.81
N LEU A 161 2.03 6.77 8.00
CA LEU A 161 2.39 5.46 8.51
C LEU A 161 1.36 4.99 9.54
N LYS A 162 0.58 3.97 9.19
CA LYS A 162 -0.35 3.30 10.11
C LYS A 162 0.33 2.12 10.79
N ILE A 163 0.85 2.37 11.99
CA ILE A 163 1.72 1.42 12.69
C ILE A 163 1.31 1.27 14.16
N GLY A 164 1.59 0.10 14.72
CA GLY A 164 1.35 -0.16 16.13
C GLY A 164 2.30 0.64 17.04
N PRO A 165 1.93 0.84 18.32
CA PRO A 165 2.69 1.68 19.25
C PRO A 165 4.14 1.20 19.44
N MET A 166 4.38 -0.11 19.45
CA MET A 166 5.73 -0.66 19.59
C MET A 166 6.63 -0.35 18.39
N VAL A 167 6.09 -0.42 17.17
CA VAL A 167 6.84 -0.05 15.95
C VAL A 167 7.12 1.45 15.96
N ALA A 168 6.15 2.27 16.36
CA ALA A 168 6.32 3.72 16.47
C ALA A 168 7.43 4.11 17.47
N GLN A 169 7.61 3.35 18.56
CA GLN A 169 8.69 3.58 19.54
C GLN A 169 10.08 3.26 18.99
N ILE A 170 10.18 2.26 18.10
CA ILE A 170 11.47 1.79 17.56
C ILE A 170 11.82 2.52 16.26
N LEU A 171 10.82 3.02 15.53
CA LEU A 171 11.01 3.74 14.27
C LEU A 171 11.69 5.10 14.53
N CYS A 172 12.96 5.24 14.10
CA CYS A 172 13.64 6.54 14.06
C CYS A 172 13.11 7.38 12.89
N ALA A 173 11.94 8.00 13.07
CA ALA A 173 11.29 8.80 12.03
C ALA A 173 11.81 10.25 11.94
N ALA A 174 12.80 10.64 12.75
CA ALA A 174 13.30 12.02 12.80
C ALA A 174 13.89 12.47 11.45
N ILE A 175 14.69 11.62 10.81
CA ILE A 175 15.28 11.88 9.50
C ILE A 175 14.19 12.02 8.44
N LEU A 176 13.23 11.09 8.43
CA LEU A 176 12.11 11.14 7.48
C LEU A 176 11.24 12.39 7.69
N ARG A 177 10.96 12.78 8.93
CA ARG A 177 10.23 14.02 9.25
C ARG A 177 10.95 15.23 8.69
N PHE A 178 12.26 15.34 8.94
CA PHE A 178 13.07 16.43 8.44
C PHE A 178 13.07 16.48 6.90
N ALA A 179 13.22 15.33 6.24
CA ALA A 179 13.15 15.24 4.78
C ALA A 179 11.77 15.66 4.24
N CYS A 180 10.69 15.21 4.88
CA CYS A 180 9.33 15.57 4.51
C CYS A 180 9.07 17.07 4.68
N GLU A 181 9.45 17.65 5.81
CA GLU A 181 9.35 19.10 6.09
C GLU A 181 10.11 19.91 5.04
N GLY A 182 11.35 19.55 4.74
CA GLY A 182 12.17 20.21 3.71
C GLY A 182 11.57 20.13 2.30
N ALA A 183 10.79 19.10 2.02
CA ALA A 183 10.11 18.90 0.73
C ALA A 183 8.66 19.45 0.69
N GLY A 184 8.16 20.01 1.78
CA GLY A 184 6.77 20.47 1.91
C GLY A 184 5.74 19.33 1.91
N VAL A 185 6.13 18.14 2.38
CA VAL A 185 5.27 16.96 2.50
C VAL A 185 4.87 16.78 3.97
N MET A 186 3.58 16.63 4.25
CA MET A 186 3.09 16.30 5.58
C MET A 186 3.39 14.84 5.91
N PHE A 187 3.92 14.58 7.11
CA PHE A 187 4.21 13.23 7.58
C PHE A 187 3.49 12.93 8.89
N ASP A 188 2.63 11.92 8.87
CA ASP A 188 1.84 11.49 10.03
C ASP A 188 2.14 10.04 10.42
N ILE A 189 2.17 9.79 11.73
CA ILE A 189 2.13 8.44 12.28
C ILE A 189 0.78 8.28 12.98
N GLN A 190 0.03 7.24 12.58
CA GLN A 190 -1.31 6.95 13.09
C GLN A 190 -1.36 5.50 13.60
N GLY A 191 -2.30 5.23 14.51
CA GLY A 191 -2.62 3.86 14.90
C GLY A 191 -3.21 3.05 13.73
N PRO A 192 -3.22 1.70 13.81
CA PRO A 192 -3.89 0.88 12.82
C PRO A 192 -5.41 1.12 12.86
N ASP A 193 -6.06 1.10 11.70
CA ASP A 193 -7.52 1.10 11.61
C ASP A 193 -8.02 -0.28 12.06
N PHE A 194 -8.77 -0.35 13.16
CA PHE A 194 -9.35 -1.57 13.70
C PHE A 194 -10.61 -1.98 12.94
#